data_AF-A0A9D9RNX1-F1
#
_entry.id   AF-A0A9D9RNX1-F1
#
_cell.length_a   1.000
_cell.length_b   1.000
_cell.length_c   1.000
_cell.angle_alpha   90.00
_cell.angle_beta   90.00
_cell.angle_gamma   90.00
#
_symmetry.space_group_name_H-M   'P 1'
#
loop_
_entity.id
_entity.type
_entity.pdbx_description
1 polymer ?
#
loop_
_entity_poly.entity_id
_entity_poly.type
_entity_poly.pdbx_seq_one_letter_code
_entity_poly.pdbx_strand_id
1 'polypeptide(L)' 'MIGYLPMGREERRRMLASVGVDLDKLFDMIPECDRCKVEEYEALPVEGMNELEVVEHVQPLAYKNLNTVN' A
#
# COMPACT_ATOMS: atom_id res chain seq x y z
N MET A 1 -14.14 10.72 -2.62
CA MET A 1 -12.77 10.26 -2.92
C MET A 1 -12.80 8.75 -2.99
N ILE A 2 -12.39 8.17 -4.11
CA ILE A 2 -12.18 6.73 -4.23
C ILE A 2 -10.76 6.53 -3.71
N GLY A 3 -10.59 5.88 -2.55
CA GLY A 3 -9.25 5.57 -2.06
C GLY A 3 -8.52 4.62 -3.02
N TYR A 4 -7.23 4.37 -2.79
CA TYR A 4 -6.45 3.43 -3.61
C TYR A 4 -7.14 2.07 -3.82
N LEU A 5 -7.89 1.61 -2.81
CA LEU A 5 -8.73 0.42 -2.91
C LEU A 5 -10.17 0.80 -3.27
N PRO A 6 -10.71 0.29 -4.38
CA PRO A 6 -12.04 0.65 -4.87
C PRO A 6 -13.18 0.12 -3.99
N MET A 7 -12.91 -0.91 -3.17
CA MET A 7 -13.87 -1.55 -2.28
C MET A 7 -13.41 -1.53 -0.83
N GLY A 8 -14.35 -1.30 0.08
CA GLY A 8 -14.11 -1.35 1.52
C GLY A 8 -13.66 -2.73 1.98
N ARG A 9 -13.07 -2.82 3.18
CA ARG A 9 -12.63 -4.11 3.75
C ARG A 9 -13.81 -5.08 3.93
N GLU A 10 -14.94 -4.59 4.44
CA GLU A 10 -16.14 -5.42 4.64
C GLU A 10 -16.75 -5.94 3.34
N GLU A 11 -16.73 -5.12 2.30
CA GLU A 11 -17.22 -5.51 0.97
C GLU A 11 -16.34 -6.61 0.37
N ARG A 12 -15.00 -6.45 0.46
CA ARG A 12 -14.04 -7.49 0.06
C ARG A 12 -14.23 -8.78 0.84
N ARG A 13 -14.48 -8.71 2.16
CA ARG A 13 -14.77 -9.88 2.99
C ARG A 13 -16.02 -10.61 2.52
N ARG A 14 -17.12 -9.89 2.24
CA ARG A 14 -18.36 -10.50 1.71
C ARG A 14 -18.15 -11.16 0.36
N MET A 15 -17.39 -10.51 -0.53
CA MET A 15 -17.07 -11.05 -1.85
C MET A 15 -16.28 -12.37 -1.74
N LEU A 16 -15.25 -12.42 -0.91
CA LEU A 16 -14.47 -13.64 -0.70
C LEU A 16 -15.28 -14.75 -0.01
N ALA A 17 -16.12 -14.40 0.97
CA ALA A 17 -17.00 -15.37 1.63
C ALA A 17 -17.96 -16.04 0.62
N SER A 18 -18.39 -15.33 -0.41
CA SER A 18 -19.27 -15.89 -1.46
C SER A 18 -18.61 -17.02 -2.27
N VAL A 19 -17.28 -17.07 -2.31
CA VAL A 19 -16.49 -18.15 -2.94
C VAL A 19 -15.85 -19.09 -1.91
N GLY A 20 -16.29 -19.02 -0.65
CA GLY A 20 -15.82 -19.89 0.43
C GLY A 20 -14.44 -19.54 0.99
N VAL A 21 -13.95 -18.32 0.74
CA VAL A 21 -12.63 -17.86 1.19
C VAL A 21 -12.79 -16.79 2.27
N ASP A 22 -12.04 -16.91 3.35
CA ASP A 22 -11.94 -15.86 4.37
C ASP A 22 -10.81 -14.89 4.01
N LEU A 23 -11.10 -13.58 3.99
CA LEU A 23 -10.12 -12.52 3.72
C LEU A 23 -8.92 -12.61 4.67
N ASP A 24 -9.17 -12.93 5.95
CA ASP A 24 -8.13 -12.98 6.98
C ASP A 24 -7.28 -14.27 6.85
N LYS A 25 -7.69 -15.22 5.99
CA LYS A 25 -6.99 -16.48 5.65
C LYS A 25 -6.52 -16.56 4.20
N LEU A 26 -6.81 -15.55 3.38
CA LEU A 26 -6.53 -15.57 1.95
C LEU A 26 -5.05 -15.82 1.66
N PHE A 27 -4.16 -15.15 2.40
CA PHE A 27 -2.72 -15.29 2.22
C PHE A 27 -2.15 -16.58 2.81
N ASP A 28 -2.88 -17.28 3.69
CA ASP A 28 -2.47 -18.59 4.20
C ASP A 28 -2.46 -19.67 3.10
N MET A 29 -3.18 -19.44 1.99
CA MET A 29 -3.21 -20.33 0.83
C MET A 29 -1.93 -20.31 0.00
N ILE A 30 -1.06 -19.31 0.19
CA ILE A 30 0.24 -19.24 -0.50
C ILE A 30 1.19 -20.24 0.17
N PRO A 31 1.79 -21.20 -0.56
CA PRO A 31 2.76 -22.14 -0.01
C PRO A 31 3.92 -21.41 0.66
N GLU A 32 4.41 -21.91 1.80
CA GLU A 32 5.46 -21.22 2.56
C GLU A 32 6.76 -20.99 1.78
N CYS A 33 7.10 -21.89 0.85
CA CYS A 33 8.26 -21.77 -0.02
C CYS A 33 8.16 -20.61 -1.01
N ASP A 34 6.94 -20.14 -1.30
CA ASP A 34 6.67 -19.08 -2.26
C ASP A 34 6.44 -17.72 -1.59
N ARG A 35 6.33 -17.71 -0.25
CA ARG A 35 6.12 -16.47 0.52
C ARG A 35 7.43 -15.67 0.58
N CYS A 36 7.34 -14.41 0.17
CA CYS A 36 8.41 -13.44 0.44
C CYS A 36 8.45 -13.14 1.95
N LYS A 37 9.50 -13.57 2.64
CA LYS A 37 9.73 -13.32 4.07
C LYS A 37 10.73 -12.19 4.23
N VAL A 38 10.32 -10.97 3.90
CA VAL A 38 11.08 -9.76 4.20
C VAL A 38 10.51 -9.18 5.48
N GLU A 39 11.26 -9.30 6.58
CA GLU A 39 10.83 -8.81 7.90
C GLU A 39 10.79 -7.29 7.94
N GLU A 40 11.74 -6.63 7.27
CA GLU A 40 11.80 -5.18 7.14
C GLU A 40 12.25 -4.80 5.73
N TYR A 41 11.45 -3.98 5.05
CA TYR A 41 11.90 -3.33 3.82
C TYR A 41 12.70 -2.09 4.23
N GLU A 42 14.02 -2.22 4.44
CA GLU A 42 14.90 -1.11 4.86
C GLU A 42 14.74 0.15 3.99
N ALA A 43 14.37 -0.03 2.72
CA ALA A 43 14.17 1.05 1.76
C ALA A 43 12.85 1.82 1.92
N LEU A 44 11.92 1.36 2.78
CA LEU A 44 10.60 1.95 2.95
C LEU A 44 10.33 2.34 4.41
N PRO A 45 9.67 3.48 4.65
CA PRO A 45 9.23 3.84 5.99
C PRO A 45 8.18 2.84 6.49
N VAL A 46 8.24 2.56 7.80
CA VAL A 46 7.30 1.64 8.49
C VAL A 46 5.88 2.20 8.50
N GLU A 47 5.75 3.51 8.63
CA GLU A 47 4.46 4.20 8.62
C GLU A 47 4.19 4.78 7.23
N GLY A 48 2.97 4.53 6.73
CA GLY A 48 2.50 5.14 5.49
C GLY A 48 2.17 6.61 5.68
N MET A 49 2.45 7.42 4.66
CA MET A 49 2.03 8.83 4.61
C MET A 49 0.59 8.94 4.11
N ASN A 50 -0.17 9.86 4.67
CA ASN A 50 -1.44 10.28 4.09
C ASN A 50 -1.21 11.16 2.84
N GLU A 51 -2.27 11.39 2.06
CA GLU A 51 -2.13 12.10 0.77
C GLU A 51 -1.56 13.52 0.92
N LEU A 52 -1.91 14.25 1.99
CA LEU A 52 -1.39 15.59 2.24
C LEU A 52 0.09 15.54 2.60
N GLU A 53 0.50 14.61 3.47
CA GLU A 53 1.90 14.40 3.84
C GLU A 53 2.76 14.05 2.63
N VAL A 54 2.25 13.24 1.70
CA VAL A 54 2.94 12.94 0.44
C VAL A 54 3.17 14.21 -0.37
N VAL A 55 2.15 15.07 -0.49
CA VAL A 55 2.29 16.34 -1.21
C VAL A 55 3.33 17.25 -0.55
N GLU A 56 3.24 17.42 0.77
CA GLU A 56 4.19 18.21 1.56
C GLU A 56 5.63 17.69 1.44
N HIS A 57 5.82 16.37 1.36
CA HIS A 57 7.14 15.76 1.22
C HIS A 57 7.73 15.93 -0.19
N VAL A 58 6.89 15.81 -1.24
CA VAL A 58 7.34 15.85 -2.64
C VAL A 58 7.54 17.28 -3.15
N GLN A 59 6.77 18.25 -2.66
CA GLN A 59 6.80 19.64 -3.14
C GLN A 59 8.20 20.31 -3.02
N PRO A 60 8.94 20.18 -1.90
CA PRO A 60 10.31 20.68 -1.79
C PRO A 60 11.29 20.03 -2.77
N LEU A 61 11.10 18.74 -3.09
CA LEU A 61 11.93 18.04 -4.08
C LEU A 61 11.69 18.62 -5.48
N ALA A 62 10.43 18.89 -5.82
CA ALA A 62 10.06 19.52 -7.09
C ALA A 62 10.66 20.93 -7.24
N TYR A 63 10.73 21.72 -6.17
CA TYR A 63 11.33 23.06 -6.22
C TYR A 63 12.82 23.06 -6.59
N LYS A 64 13.57 21.98 -6.31
CA LYS A 64 14.98 21.87 -6.71
C LYS A 64 15.17 21.85 -8.23
N ASN A 65 14.15 21.46 -8.99
CA ASN A 65 14.18 21.46 -10.46
C ASN A 65 14.13 22.86 -11.07
N LEU A 66 13.58 23.85 -10.35
CA LEU A 66 13.54 25.24 -10.83
C LEU A 66 14.87 25.97 -10.59
N ASN A 67 15.64 25.53 -9.59
CA ASN A 67 16.92 26.14 -9.23
C ASN A 67 18.12 25.59 -10.01
N THR A 68 17.91 24.64 -10.92
CA THR A 68 18.95 24.01 -11.76
C THR A 68 19.06 24.61 -13.17
N VAL A 69 18.26 25.63 -13.49
CA VAL A 69 18.26 26.31 -14.81
C VAL A 69 19.03 27.65 -14.79
N ASN A 70 19.93 27.87 -13.82
CA ASN A 70 20.87 29.01 -13.79
C ASN A 70 22.31 28.53 -13.69
#